data_AF-A0A8J7H4W7-F1
#
_entry.id   AF-A0A8J7H4W7-F1
#
_cell.length_a   1.000
_cell.length_b   1.000
_cell.length_c   1.000
_cell.angle_alpha   90.00
_cell.angle_beta   90.00
_cell.angle_gamma   90.00
#
_symmetry.space_group_name_H-M   'P 1'
#
loop_
_entity.id
_entity.type
_entity.pdbx_description
1 polymer ?
#
loop_
_entity_poly.entity_id
_entity_poly.type
_entity_poly.pdbx_seq_one_letter_code
_entity_poly.pdbx_strand_id
1 'polypeptide(L)'
;MSFKIKSKYIFILVICGLIIINLFQYAENKSYEKYLSQKVKVSVSNIASKILENNFILKNAINERKITNIKLNILGNNFYNIALEHNKLYEIYKMKSKKSIKDSSTFMIADDCSMFISMKMLGNYGNEYIIIRDEETVELNDKTVEILKIMQEVVSNWSEIVKDNVKGATPDGMQGSYWDDYHNGINDKYWSNILCDLNDYNKGLDWDYKKLQIED
;
A
#
# COMPACT_ATOMS: atom_id res chain seq x y z
N MET A 1 -39.64 -35.11 -42.40
CA MET A 1 -38.93 -35.65 -41.20
C MET A 1 -37.49 -35.12 -41.05
N SER A 2 -36.73 -34.89 -42.14
CA SER A 2 -35.32 -34.45 -42.04
C SER A 2 -35.11 -33.03 -41.48
N PHE A 3 -36.07 -32.11 -41.63
CA PHE A 3 -35.95 -30.73 -41.13
C PHE A 3 -35.92 -30.63 -39.59
N LYS A 4 -36.75 -31.43 -38.89
CA LYS A 4 -36.75 -31.50 -37.42
C LYS A 4 -35.45 -32.09 -36.87
N ILE A 5 -34.84 -33.01 -37.59
CA ILE A 5 -33.55 -33.62 -37.24
C ILE A 5 -32.42 -32.59 -37.41
N LYS A 6 -32.38 -31.87 -38.53
CA LYS A 6 -31.41 -30.79 -38.79
C LYS A 6 -31.51 -29.64 -37.77
N SER A 7 -32.73 -29.24 -37.40
CA SER A 7 -32.96 -28.20 -36.38
C SER A 7 -32.46 -28.60 -34.98
N LYS A 8 -32.61 -29.87 -34.58
CA LYS A 8 -32.07 -30.39 -33.31
C LYS A 8 -30.54 -30.32 -33.27
N TYR A 9 -29.85 -30.69 -34.34
CA TYR A 9 -28.38 -30.62 -34.41
C TYR A 9 -27.86 -29.17 -34.38
N ILE A 10 -28.54 -28.23 -35.06
CA ILE A 10 -28.20 -26.81 -34.98
C ILE A 10 -28.36 -26.29 -33.54
N PHE A 11 -29.43 -26.66 -32.85
CA PHE A 11 -29.66 -26.27 -31.46
C PHE A 11 -28.59 -26.83 -30.51
N ILE A 12 -28.22 -28.10 -30.67
CA ILE A 12 -27.12 -28.71 -29.90
C ILE A 12 -25.80 -27.98 -30.15
N LEU A 13 -25.49 -27.63 -31.41
CA LEU A 13 -24.28 -26.87 -31.75
C LEU A 13 -24.26 -25.48 -31.10
N VAL A 14 -25.39 -24.77 -31.07
CA VAL A 14 -25.51 -23.48 -30.39
C VAL A 14 -25.27 -23.63 -28.88
N ILE A 15 -25.87 -24.63 -28.24
CA ILE A 15 -25.63 -24.90 -26.80
C ILE A 15 -24.15 -25.22 -26.54
N CYS A 16 -23.55 -26.10 -27.33
CA CYS A 16 -22.13 -26.41 -27.21
C CYS A 16 -21.24 -25.18 -27.40
N GLY A 17 -21.56 -24.32 -28.37
CA GLY A 17 -20.87 -23.04 -28.57
C GLY A 17 -20.97 -22.11 -27.36
N LEU A 18 -22.16 -21.97 -26.77
CA LEU A 18 -22.36 -21.18 -25.56
C LEU A 18 -21.60 -21.76 -24.35
N ILE A 19 -21.57 -23.08 -24.20
CA ILE A 19 -20.78 -23.73 -23.13
C ILE A 19 -19.29 -23.42 -23.32
N ILE A 20 -18.76 -23.55 -24.54
CA ILE A 20 -17.36 -23.25 -24.84
C ILE A 20 -17.03 -21.79 -24.52
N ILE A 21 -17.87 -20.84 -24.94
CA ILE A 21 -17.67 -19.40 -24.63
C ILE A 21 -17.65 -19.17 -23.12
N ASN A 22 -18.58 -19.77 -22.37
CA ASN A 22 -18.61 -19.65 -20.90
C ASN A 22 -17.34 -20.24 -20.26
N LEU A 23 -16.83 -21.37 -20.77
CA LEU A 23 -15.58 -21.97 -20.27
C LEU A 23 -14.37 -21.06 -20.54
N PHE A 24 -14.29 -20.45 -21.72
CA PHE A 24 -13.23 -19.48 -22.03
C PHE A 24 -13.31 -18.24 -21.13
N GLN A 25 -14.49 -17.64 -20.97
CA GLN A 25 -14.71 -16.50 -20.08
C GLN A 25 -14.36 -16.85 -18.62
N TYR A 26 -14.73 -18.04 -18.16
CA TYR A 26 -14.38 -18.52 -16.82
C TYR A 26 -12.85 -18.63 -16.63
N ALA A 27 -12.14 -19.18 -17.61
CA ALA A 27 -10.68 -19.32 -17.56
C ALA A 27 -9.97 -17.95 -17.55
N GLU A 28 -10.43 -17.01 -18.37
CA GLU A 28 -9.91 -15.63 -18.40
C GLU A 28 -10.14 -14.91 -17.07
N ASN A 29 -11.36 -14.98 -16.52
CA ASN A 29 -11.69 -14.40 -15.23
C ASN A 29 -10.81 -14.97 -14.11
N LYS A 30 -10.60 -16.28 -14.09
CA LYS A 30 -9.73 -16.93 -13.09
C LYS A 30 -8.27 -16.50 -13.21
N SER A 31 -7.78 -16.30 -14.43
CA SER A 31 -6.43 -15.77 -14.68
C SER A 31 -6.29 -14.33 -14.17
N TYR A 32 -7.30 -13.50 -14.44
CA TYR A 32 -7.34 -12.12 -13.97
C TYR A 32 -7.42 -12.02 -12.44
N GLU A 33 -8.26 -12.83 -11.80
CA GLU A 33 -8.36 -12.93 -10.35
C GLU A 33 -7.02 -13.34 -9.71
N LYS A 34 -6.30 -14.29 -10.32
CA LYS A 34 -4.97 -14.72 -9.85
C LYS A 34 -3.96 -13.57 -9.97
N TYR A 35 -3.94 -12.87 -11.10
CA TYR A 35 -3.06 -11.72 -11.31
C TYR A 35 -3.32 -10.60 -10.29
N LEU A 36 -4.59 -10.24 -10.08
CA LEU A 36 -4.93 -9.22 -9.10
C LEU A 36 -4.67 -9.66 -7.66
N SER A 37 -4.94 -10.92 -7.32
CA SER A 37 -4.62 -11.45 -5.99
C SER A 37 -3.13 -11.34 -5.69
N GLN A 38 -2.27 -11.63 -6.66
CA GLN A 38 -0.83 -11.45 -6.51
C GLN A 38 -0.44 -9.99 -6.33
N LYS A 39 -1.06 -9.06 -7.07
CA LYS A 39 -0.84 -7.62 -6.88
C LYS A 39 -1.26 -7.15 -5.49
N VAL A 40 -2.47 -7.53 -5.05
CA VAL A 40 -2.97 -7.20 -3.71
C VAL A 40 -2.01 -7.72 -2.64
N LYS A 41 -1.56 -8.97 -2.77
CA LYS A 41 -0.59 -9.59 -1.87
C LYS A 41 0.71 -8.78 -1.76
N VAL A 42 1.32 -8.45 -2.89
CA VAL A 42 2.56 -7.67 -2.93
C VAL A 42 2.36 -6.28 -2.33
N SER A 43 1.30 -5.58 -2.72
CA SER A 43 1.03 -4.22 -2.23
C SER A 43 0.76 -4.19 -0.73
N VAL A 44 -0.05 -5.12 -0.19
CA VAL A 44 -0.28 -5.21 1.26
C VAL A 44 1.02 -5.53 1.99
N SER A 45 1.86 -6.43 1.46
CA SER A 45 3.18 -6.73 2.03
C SER A 45 4.08 -5.52 2.10
N ASN A 46 4.14 -4.77 1.02
CA ASN A 46 4.96 -3.58 0.96
C ASN A 46 4.45 -2.51 1.94
N ILE A 47 3.14 -2.25 1.97
CA ILE A 47 2.55 -1.27 2.89
C ILE A 47 2.82 -1.66 4.34
N ALA A 48 2.48 -2.90 4.72
CA ALA A 48 2.61 -3.39 6.09
C ALA A 48 4.06 -3.27 6.60
N SER A 49 5.01 -3.83 5.84
CA SER A 49 6.42 -3.88 6.28
C SER A 49 7.03 -2.47 6.38
N LYS A 50 6.74 -1.59 5.41
CA LYS A 50 7.25 -0.21 5.38
C LYS A 50 6.68 0.67 6.48
N ILE A 51 5.40 0.50 6.83
CA ILE A 51 4.79 1.18 7.98
C ILE A 51 5.51 0.75 9.26
N LEU A 52 5.72 -0.56 9.45
CA LEU A 52 6.38 -1.09 10.65
C LEU A 52 7.84 -0.64 10.75
N GLU A 53 8.58 -0.65 9.63
CA GLU A 53 9.95 -0.17 9.57
C GLU A 53 10.06 1.34 9.85
N ASN A 54 9.18 2.16 9.25
CA ASN A 54 9.14 3.59 9.53
C ASN A 54 8.87 3.88 11.01
N ASN A 55 7.94 3.14 11.64
CA ASN A 55 7.66 3.30 13.06
C ASN A 55 8.91 3.05 13.91
N PHE A 56 9.66 2.00 13.56
CA PHE A 56 10.90 1.65 14.24
C PHE A 56 11.98 2.72 14.04
N ILE A 57 12.22 3.15 12.81
CA ILE A 57 13.24 4.17 12.48
C ILE A 57 12.92 5.49 13.19
N LEU A 58 11.68 5.97 13.11
CA LEU A 58 11.25 7.23 13.73
C LEU A 58 11.41 7.19 15.24
N LYS A 59 10.95 6.11 15.90
CA LYS A 59 11.08 5.96 17.36
C LYS A 59 12.54 6.00 17.81
N ASN A 60 13.43 5.31 17.10
CA ASN A 60 14.86 5.32 17.42
C ASN A 60 15.48 6.71 17.20
N ALA A 61 15.16 7.36 16.08
CA ALA A 61 15.67 8.70 15.76
C ALA A 61 15.25 9.75 16.79
N ILE A 62 13.99 9.73 17.23
CA ILE A 62 13.46 10.64 18.25
C ILE A 62 14.14 10.40 19.60
N ASN A 63 14.31 9.14 20.00
CA ASN A 63 14.90 8.78 21.29
C ASN A 63 16.39 9.10 21.36
N GLU A 64 17.13 8.78 20.29
CA GLU A 64 18.57 9.02 20.22
C GLU A 64 18.93 10.46 19.83
N ARG A 65 17.94 11.25 19.38
CA ARG A 65 18.11 12.59 18.78
C ARG A 65 19.12 12.64 17.63
N LYS A 66 19.29 11.52 16.93
CA LYS A 66 20.18 11.40 15.79
C LYS A 66 19.68 10.34 14.83
N ILE A 67 20.02 10.48 13.56
CA ILE A 67 19.65 9.52 12.51
C ILE A 67 20.73 9.51 11.42
N THR A 68 21.04 8.34 10.87
CA THR A 68 21.98 8.25 9.76
C THR A 68 21.31 8.62 8.44
N ASN A 69 22.07 9.13 7.49
CA ASN A 69 21.58 9.42 6.13
C ASN A 69 20.97 8.18 5.46
N ILE A 70 21.52 6.98 5.71
CA ILE A 70 20.92 5.71 5.26
C ILE A 70 19.51 5.52 5.83
N LYS A 71 19.33 5.70 7.15
CA LYS A 71 18.01 5.54 7.79
C LYS A 71 17.01 6.61 7.32
N LEU A 72 17.46 7.84 7.08
CA LEU A 72 16.63 8.88 6.46
C LEU A 72 16.20 8.48 5.04
N ASN A 73 17.12 7.98 4.23
CA ASN A 73 16.81 7.53 2.88
C ASN A 73 15.82 6.35 2.90
N ILE A 74 15.98 5.38 3.81
CA ILE A 74 15.00 4.30 3.99
C ILE A 74 13.63 4.86 4.40
N LEU A 75 13.59 5.75 5.38
CA LEU A 75 12.36 6.37 5.87
C LEU A 75 11.58 7.09 4.75
N GLY A 76 12.26 7.91 3.96
CA GLY A 76 11.67 8.62 2.82
C GLY A 76 11.16 7.65 1.74
N ASN A 77 12.00 6.67 1.33
CA ASN A 77 11.62 5.66 0.35
C ASN A 77 10.42 4.82 0.80
N ASN A 78 10.34 4.51 2.08
CA ASN A 78 9.23 3.77 2.64
C ASN A 78 7.93 4.56 2.58
N PHE A 79 7.96 5.84 2.95
CA PHE A 79 6.81 6.73 2.82
C PHE A 79 6.33 6.84 1.36
N TYR A 80 7.24 7.10 0.41
CA TYR A 80 6.90 7.13 -1.01
C TYR A 80 6.24 5.83 -1.49
N ASN A 81 6.82 4.70 -1.10
CA ASN A 81 6.29 3.40 -1.47
C ASN A 81 4.93 3.11 -0.81
N ILE A 82 4.69 3.56 0.43
CA ILE A 82 3.37 3.47 1.05
C ILE A 82 2.36 4.23 0.20
N ALA A 83 2.68 5.45 -0.24
CA ALA A 83 1.82 6.24 -1.12
C ALA A 83 1.52 5.48 -2.42
N LEU A 84 2.55 5.01 -3.14
CA LEU A 84 2.39 4.27 -4.39
C LEU A 84 1.56 3.00 -4.25
N GLU A 85 1.88 2.16 -3.27
CA GLU A 85 1.20 0.88 -3.06
C GLU A 85 -0.23 1.09 -2.56
N HIS A 86 -0.47 2.10 -1.73
CA HIS A 86 -1.82 2.49 -1.31
C HIS A 86 -2.66 2.90 -2.52
N ASN A 87 -2.11 3.73 -3.41
CA ASN A 87 -2.82 4.14 -4.63
C ASN A 87 -3.11 2.95 -5.56
N LYS A 88 -2.19 1.98 -5.68
CA LYS A 88 -2.43 0.73 -6.43
C LYS A 88 -3.59 -0.07 -5.83
N LEU A 89 -3.63 -0.24 -4.51
CA LEU A 89 -4.74 -0.93 -3.83
C LEU A 89 -6.06 -0.17 -3.97
N TYR A 90 -6.02 1.16 -3.91
CA TYR A 90 -7.17 2.02 -4.11
C TYR A 90 -7.79 1.84 -5.49
N GLU A 91 -6.98 1.79 -6.55
CA GLU A 91 -7.49 1.56 -7.91
C GLU A 91 -8.09 0.14 -8.06
N ILE A 92 -7.48 -0.89 -7.46
CA ILE A 92 -8.07 -2.24 -7.41
C ILE A 92 -9.41 -2.22 -6.66
N TYR A 93 -9.50 -1.48 -5.55
CA TYR A 93 -10.72 -1.35 -4.76
C TYR A 93 -11.86 -0.66 -5.53
N LYS A 94 -11.57 0.40 -6.27
CA LYS A 94 -12.57 1.07 -7.13
C LYS A 94 -13.12 0.14 -8.20
N MET A 95 -12.24 -0.60 -8.88
CA MET A 95 -12.64 -1.56 -9.92
C MET A 95 -13.60 -2.61 -9.36
N LYS A 96 -13.37 -3.04 -8.11
CA LYS A 96 -14.16 -4.11 -7.48
C LYS A 96 -15.46 -3.63 -6.81
N SER A 97 -15.38 -2.58 -5.99
CA SER A 97 -16.46 -2.23 -5.05
C SER A 97 -17.57 -1.39 -5.68
N LYS A 98 -17.34 -0.78 -6.85
CA LYS A 98 -18.19 0.29 -7.44
C LYS A 98 -18.49 1.45 -6.47
N LYS A 99 -17.82 1.50 -5.31
CA LYS A 99 -17.92 2.57 -4.32
C LYS A 99 -16.66 3.41 -4.42
N SER A 100 -16.81 4.73 -4.46
CA SER A 100 -15.68 5.62 -4.29
C SER A 100 -15.35 5.71 -2.79
N ILE A 101 -14.14 5.31 -2.42
CA ILE A 101 -13.50 5.89 -1.24
C ILE A 101 -13.23 7.34 -1.65
N LYS A 102 -13.91 8.29 -0.98
CA LYS A 102 -13.93 9.71 -1.38
C LYS A 102 -12.59 10.42 -1.29
N ASP A 103 -11.60 9.81 -0.64
CA ASP A 103 -10.33 10.48 -0.36
C ASP A 103 -9.17 9.49 -0.26
N SER A 104 -8.01 9.87 -0.80
CA SER A 104 -6.75 9.11 -0.71
C SER A 104 -5.81 9.80 0.28
N SER A 105 -6.34 10.12 1.47
CA SER A 105 -5.62 10.88 2.51
C SER A 105 -4.32 10.18 2.92
N THR A 106 -4.31 8.84 2.95
CA THR A 106 -3.09 8.06 3.20
C THR A 106 -2.00 8.30 2.16
N PHE A 107 -2.38 8.42 0.87
CA PHE A 107 -1.43 8.75 -0.19
C PHE A 107 -0.82 10.13 0.05
N MET A 108 -1.65 11.14 0.33
CA MET A 108 -1.19 12.51 0.51
C MET A 108 -0.23 12.64 1.70
N ILE A 109 -0.60 12.09 2.85
CA ILE A 109 0.22 12.15 4.07
C ILE A 109 1.57 11.44 3.86
N ALA A 110 1.55 10.26 3.26
CA ALA A 110 2.77 9.51 2.97
C ALA A 110 3.66 10.26 1.98
N ASP A 111 3.08 10.87 0.93
CA ASP A 111 3.84 11.66 -0.05
C ASP A 111 4.47 12.91 0.59
N ASP A 112 3.69 13.65 1.40
CA ASP A 112 4.17 14.81 2.17
C ASP A 112 5.35 14.47 3.09
N CYS A 113 5.28 13.33 3.79
CA CYS A 113 6.36 12.85 4.64
C CYS A 113 7.60 12.47 3.82
N SER A 114 7.40 11.79 2.69
CA SER A 114 8.50 11.48 1.76
C SER A 114 9.20 12.75 1.27
N MET A 115 8.41 13.75 0.85
CA MET A 115 8.92 15.03 0.38
C MET A 115 9.69 15.78 1.47
N PHE A 116 9.18 15.82 2.71
CA PHE A 116 9.90 16.44 3.82
C PHE A 116 11.26 15.78 4.03
N ILE A 117 11.31 14.44 4.12
CA ILE A 117 12.56 13.72 4.33
C ILE A 117 13.54 13.98 3.17
N SER A 118 13.05 13.90 1.93
CA SER A 118 13.89 14.04 0.74
C SER A 118 14.43 15.48 0.59
N MET A 119 13.55 16.48 0.70
CA MET A 119 13.91 17.87 0.42
C MET A 119 14.55 18.59 1.61
N LYS A 120 14.06 18.34 2.84
CA LYS A 120 14.48 19.10 4.03
C LYS A 120 15.57 18.39 4.83
N MET A 121 15.51 17.07 4.95
CA MET A 121 16.50 16.33 5.74
C MET A 121 17.70 15.90 4.90
N LEU A 122 17.47 15.43 3.68
CA LEU A 122 18.53 14.93 2.79
C LEU A 122 19.04 15.98 1.80
N GLY A 123 18.34 17.11 1.63
CA GLY A 123 18.72 18.14 0.66
C GLY A 123 18.62 17.68 -0.80
N ASN A 124 17.86 16.62 -1.08
CA ASN A 124 17.62 16.10 -2.44
C ASN A 124 16.51 16.92 -3.11
N TYR A 125 16.90 18.01 -3.76
CA TYR A 125 16.01 18.86 -4.56
C TYR A 125 15.85 18.29 -5.98
N GLY A 126 15.21 17.13 -6.10
CA GLY A 126 14.90 16.50 -7.39
C GLY A 126 13.93 15.34 -7.24
N ASN A 127 13.18 15.03 -8.31
CA ASN A 127 12.31 13.84 -8.39
C ASN A 127 13.11 12.53 -8.50
N GLU A 128 14.44 12.61 -8.46
CA GLU A 128 15.34 11.46 -8.55
C GLU A 128 15.78 11.06 -7.14
N TYR A 129 15.31 9.90 -6.70
CA TYR A 129 15.73 9.27 -5.45
C TYR A 129 17.20 8.85 -5.57
N ILE A 130 18.10 9.66 -5.02
CA ILE A 130 19.53 9.34 -4.95
C ILE A 130 19.73 8.30 -3.84
N ILE A 131 20.32 7.15 -4.18
CA ILE A 131 20.78 6.19 -3.18
C ILE A 131 21.97 6.81 -2.45
N ILE A 132 21.70 7.42 -1.30
CA ILE A 132 22.76 7.91 -0.42
C ILE A 132 23.43 6.70 0.23
N ARG A 133 24.72 6.53 -0.04
CA ARG A 133 25.57 5.46 0.52
C ARG A 133 26.39 5.92 1.72
N ASP A 134 26.21 7.17 2.14
CA ASP A 134 26.93 7.75 3.27
C ASP A 134 26.25 7.36 4.59
N GLU A 135 27.05 6.91 5.55
CA GLU A 135 26.63 6.57 6.92
C GLU A 135 26.71 7.77 7.87
N GLU A 136 26.98 8.97 7.36
CA GLU A 136 26.99 10.20 8.14
C GLU A 136 25.74 10.29 9.04
N THR A 137 26.02 10.60 10.31
CA THR A 137 25.00 10.75 11.34
C THR A 137 24.61 12.21 11.45
N VAL A 138 23.31 12.48 11.31
CA VAL A 138 22.71 13.79 11.45
C VAL A 138 22.18 13.93 12.87
N GLU A 139 22.69 14.90 13.61
CA GLU A 139 22.13 15.31 14.90
C GLU A 139 20.83 16.11 14.68
N LEU A 140 19.80 15.78 15.46
CA LEU A 140 18.47 16.35 15.30
C LEU A 140 18.26 17.50 16.28
N ASN A 141 17.99 18.70 15.75
CA ASN A 141 17.54 19.81 16.57
C ASN A 141 16.10 19.58 17.10
N ASP A 142 15.69 20.34 18.11
CA ASP A 142 14.38 20.15 18.78
C ASP A 142 13.19 20.27 17.81
N LYS A 143 13.30 21.17 16.82
CA LYS A 143 12.29 21.43 15.79
C LYS A 143 12.13 20.22 14.85
N THR A 144 13.23 19.64 14.38
CA THR A 144 13.20 18.40 13.59
C THR A 144 12.64 17.25 14.42
N VAL A 145 13.00 17.13 15.70
CA VAL A 145 12.43 16.11 16.59
C VAL A 145 10.91 16.26 16.72
N GLU A 146 10.40 17.49 16.81
CA GLU A 146 8.96 17.75 16.85
C GLU A 146 8.25 17.29 15.57
N ILE A 147 8.81 17.59 14.40
CA ILE A 147 8.25 17.13 13.11
C ILE A 147 8.26 15.59 13.02
N LEU A 148 9.37 14.96 13.42
CA LEU A 148 9.46 13.49 13.43
C LEU A 148 8.45 12.86 14.40
N LYS A 149 8.12 13.52 15.52
CA LYS A 149 7.06 13.05 16.43
C LYS A 149 5.68 13.09 15.78
N ILE A 150 5.35 14.13 15.02
CA ILE A 150 4.10 14.20 14.24
C ILE A 150 4.03 13.03 13.26
N MET A 151 5.11 12.77 12.52
CA MET A 151 5.18 11.61 11.61
C MET A 151 5.05 10.29 12.36
N GLN A 152 5.70 10.17 13.52
CA GLN A 152 5.70 8.95 14.33
C GLN A 152 4.31 8.65 14.92
N GLU A 153 3.55 9.68 15.30
CA GLU A 153 2.16 9.53 15.75
C GLU A 153 1.29 8.92 14.65
N VAL A 154 1.36 9.45 13.43
CA VAL A 154 0.65 8.91 12.26
C VAL A 154 1.06 7.47 12.00
N VAL A 155 2.36 7.21 11.89
CA VAL A 155 2.88 5.88 11.55
C VAL A 155 2.63 4.87 12.67
N SER A 156 2.57 5.29 13.93
CA SER A 156 2.22 4.40 15.05
C SER A 156 0.78 3.92 14.93
N ASN A 157 -0.17 4.80 14.62
CA ASN A 157 -1.57 4.41 14.38
C ASN A 157 -1.71 3.52 13.15
N TRP A 158 -1.01 3.85 12.06
CA TRP A 158 -0.94 2.97 10.89
C TRP A 158 -0.36 1.59 11.23
N SER A 159 0.64 1.54 12.11
CA SER A 159 1.26 0.29 12.57
C SER A 159 0.28 -0.57 13.36
N GLU A 160 -0.63 0.02 14.14
CA GLU A 160 -1.69 -0.70 14.85
C GLU A 160 -2.71 -1.29 13.86
N ILE A 161 -3.20 -0.48 12.91
CA ILE A 161 -4.09 -0.93 11.84
C ILE A 161 -3.49 -2.11 11.06
N VAL A 162 -2.20 -2.04 10.74
CA VAL A 162 -1.48 -3.13 10.06
C VAL A 162 -1.45 -4.39 10.91
N LYS A 163 -1.12 -4.29 12.20
CA LYS A 163 -1.04 -5.46 13.10
C LYS A 163 -2.39 -6.14 13.30
N ASP A 164 -3.46 -5.35 13.33
CA ASP A 164 -4.83 -5.86 13.51
C ASP A 164 -5.34 -6.61 12.27
N ASN A 165 -4.94 -6.16 11.08
CA ASN A 165 -5.41 -6.72 9.82
C ASN A 165 -4.43 -7.71 9.15
N VAL A 166 -3.14 -7.68 9.50
CA VAL A 166 -2.06 -8.47 8.89
C VAL A 166 -1.24 -9.19 9.95
N LYS A 167 -1.74 -10.36 10.37
CA LYS A 167 -1.07 -11.18 11.39
C LYS A 167 0.32 -11.61 10.93
N GLY A 168 1.33 -11.37 11.76
CA GLY A 168 2.70 -11.79 11.47
C GLY A 168 3.46 -10.88 10.49
N ALA A 169 2.94 -9.69 10.18
CA ALA A 169 3.73 -8.66 9.51
C ALA A 169 4.89 -8.20 10.41
N THR A 170 6.08 -8.09 9.81
CA THR A 170 7.29 -7.54 10.44
C THR A 170 7.87 -6.42 9.58
N PRO A 171 8.79 -5.59 10.10
CA PRO A 171 9.54 -4.63 9.29
C PRO A 171 10.26 -5.26 8.09
N ASP A 172 10.70 -6.52 8.22
CA ASP A 172 11.44 -7.24 7.18
C ASP A 172 10.55 -7.89 6.11
N GLY A 173 9.23 -7.91 6.31
CA GLY A 173 8.31 -8.57 5.40
C GLY A 173 7.18 -9.33 6.07
N MET A 174 6.50 -10.12 5.25
CA MET A 174 5.57 -11.16 5.72
C MET A 174 6.14 -12.54 5.44
N GLN A 175 5.95 -13.46 6.39
CA GLN A 175 6.31 -14.86 6.17
C GLN A 175 5.50 -15.47 5.01
N GLY A 176 6.13 -16.33 4.21
CA GLY A 176 5.47 -16.99 3.07
C GLY A 176 4.21 -17.75 3.48
N SER A 177 4.24 -18.39 4.66
CA SER A 177 3.12 -19.12 5.27
C SER A 177 1.90 -18.26 5.56
N TYR A 178 2.06 -16.95 5.78
CA TYR A 178 0.93 -16.05 5.90
C TYR A 178 0.05 -16.18 4.67
N TRP A 179 0.66 -16.17 3.49
CA TRP A 179 -0.05 -16.17 2.22
C TRP A 179 -0.56 -17.52 1.74
N ASP A 180 -0.11 -18.60 2.36
CA ASP A 180 -0.55 -19.96 2.00
C ASP A 180 -2.04 -20.15 2.31
N ASP A 181 -2.56 -19.46 3.33
CA ASP A 181 -3.99 -19.44 3.66
C ASP A 181 -4.81 -18.49 2.75
N TYR A 182 -4.18 -17.60 1.98
CA TYR A 182 -4.85 -16.56 1.17
C TYR A 182 -4.85 -16.92 -0.32
N HIS A 183 -5.45 -18.07 -0.65
CA HIS A 183 -5.53 -18.57 -2.02
C HIS A 183 -6.27 -17.64 -3.00
N ASN A 184 -7.11 -16.71 -2.51
CA ASN A 184 -7.87 -15.75 -3.33
C ASN A 184 -7.78 -14.32 -2.76
N GLY A 185 -6.57 -13.82 -2.52
CA GLY A 185 -6.32 -12.55 -1.83
C GLY A 185 -7.13 -11.33 -2.29
N ILE A 186 -7.60 -11.25 -3.56
CA ILE A 186 -8.50 -10.17 -3.97
C ILE A 186 -9.92 -10.28 -3.38
N ASN A 187 -10.41 -11.49 -3.12
CA ASN A 187 -11.75 -11.78 -2.62
C ASN A 187 -11.90 -11.67 -1.10
N ASP A 188 -10.77 -11.66 -0.40
CA ASP A 188 -10.77 -11.47 1.04
C ASP A 188 -10.94 -10.00 1.41
N LYS A 189 -11.56 -9.75 2.57
CA LYS A 189 -11.83 -8.38 3.04
C LYS A 189 -10.63 -7.70 3.71
N TYR A 190 -9.61 -8.46 4.12
CA TYR A 190 -8.51 -7.93 4.95
C TYR A 190 -7.79 -6.76 4.27
N TRP A 191 -7.45 -6.89 2.99
CA TRP A 191 -6.70 -5.86 2.28
C TRP A 191 -7.55 -4.60 2.08
N SER A 192 -8.86 -4.76 1.86
CA SER A 192 -9.78 -3.64 1.78
C SER A 192 -10.01 -2.98 3.14
N ASN A 193 -9.94 -3.73 4.24
CA ASN A 193 -10.01 -3.17 5.58
C ASN A 193 -8.78 -2.30 5.84
N ILE A 194 -7.55 -2.78 5.56
CA ILE A 194 -6.33 -1.96 5.68
C ILE A 194 -6.49 -0.64 4.90
N LEU A 195 -6.94 -0.72 3.65
CA LEU A 195 -7.16 0.45 2.81
C LEU A 195 -8.19 1.42 3.43
N CYS A 196 -9.34 0.91 3.88
CA CYS A 196 -10.40 1.71 4.46
C CYS A 196 -9.98 2.31 5.81
N ASP A 197 -9.45 1.48 6.72
CA ASP A 197 -9.06 1.86 8.07
C ASP A 197 -7.95 2.93 8.06
N LEU A 198 -6.94 2.80 7.19
CA LEU A 198 -5.91 3.83 7.01
C LEU A 198 -6.53 5.15 6.54
N ASN A 199 -7.40 5.13 5.53
CA ASN A 199 -8.04 6.36 5.03
C ASN A 199 -9.01 6.97 6.05
N ASP A 200 -9.74 6.15 6.79
CA ASP A 200 -10.72 6.60 7.77
C ASP A 200 -10.04 7.22 9.00
N TYR A 201 -8.93 6.64 9.48
CA TYR A 201 -8.06 7.28 10.47
C TYR A 201 -7.58 8.65 9.96
N ASN A 202 -7.04 8.69 8.74
CA ASN A 202 -6.46 9.90 8.18
C ASN A 202 -7.48 11.01 7.88
N LYS A 203 -8.77 10.69 7.62
CA LYS A 203 -9.84 11.71 7.50
C LYS A 203 -10.13 12.44 8.81
N GLY A 204 -9.87 11.78 9.94
CA GLY A 204 -10.00 12.38 11.26
C GLY A 204 -8.84 13.32 11.61
N LEU A 205 -7.75 13.26 10.83
CA LEU A 205 -6.61 14.14 11.02
C LEU A 205 -6.84 15.48 10.32
N ASP A 206 -6.58 16.56 11.04
CA ASP A 206 -6.36 17.88 10.46
C ASP A 206 -4.95 17.90 9.83
N TRP A 207 -4.69 17.11 8.79
CA TRP A 207 -3.36 17.09 8.17
C TRP A 207 -3.18 18.27 7.20
N ASP A 208 -2.12 19.04 7.39
CA ASP A 208 -1.67 20.08 6.48
C ASP A 208 -0.16 19.93 6.32
N TYR A 209 0.34 19.91 5.08
CA TYR A 209 1.78 19.91 4.79
C TYR A 209 2.53 21.04 5.50
N LYS A 210 1.86 22.16 5.81
CA LYS A 210 2.42 23.25 6.62
C LYS A 210 2.84 22.80 8.02
N LYS A 211 2.25 21.73 8.58
CA LYS A 211 2.70 21.14 9.85
C LYS A 211 4.12 20.56 9.75
N LEU A 212 4.59 20.25 8.53
CA LEU A 212 5.97 19.85 8.24
C LEU A 212 6.87 21.04 7.85
N GLN A 213 6.30 22.23 7.70
CA GLN A 213 7.01 23.48 7.43
C GLN A 213 7.06 24.31 8.70
N ILE A 214 7.88 23.93 9.67
CA ILE A 214 8.18 24.85 10.76
C ILE A 214 9.16 25.89 10.18
N GLU A 215 8.76 27.16 10.10
CA GLU A 215 9.61 28.28 9.65
C GLU A 215 10.76 28.51 10.65
N ASP A 216 11.96 28.82 10.14
CA ASP A 216 13.16 29.11 10.95
C ASP A 216 13.08 30.48 11.62
#